data_AF-A0A3D0TIG3-F1
#
_entry.id   AF-A0A3D0TIG3-F1
#
_cell.length_a   1.000
_cell.length_b   1.000
_cell.length_c   1.000
_cell.angle_alpha   90.00
_cell.angle_beta   90.00
_cell.angle_gamma   90.00
#
_symmetry.space_group_name_H-M   'P 1'
#
loop_
_entity.id
_entity.type
_entity.pdbx_description
1 polymer ?
#
loop_
_entity_poly.entity_id
_entity_poly.type
_entity_poly.pdbx_seq_one_letter_code
_entity_poly.pdbx_strand_id
1 'polypeptide(L)' 'STKDKTYMGEVLFRLGYLYLETKQAENAVDSFKKYLSLKDKTHVGEVQYQLGFLFTERKQQKKAIKIF' A
#
# COMPACT_ATOMS: atom_id res chain seq x y z
N SER A 1 15.13 22.17 2.17
CA SER A 1 14.39 21.38 1.17
C SER A 1 13.24 20.65 1.88
N THR A 2 11.99 21.11 1.73
CA THR A 2 10.82 20.56 2.45
C THR A 2 9.75 19.98 1.51
N LYS A 3 9.92 20.11 0.19
CA LYS A 3 8.92 19.70 -0.81
C LYS A 3 9.00 18.22 -1.22
N ASP A 4 10.17 17.58 -1.12
CA ASP A 4 10.34 16.18 -1.59
C ASP A 4 9.57 15.17 -0.74
N LYS A 5 9.35 15.45 0.54
CA LYS A 5 8.56 14.58 1.43
C LYS A 5 7.06 14.72 1.22
N THR A 6 6.60 15.80 0.58
CA THR A 6 5.17 16.10 0.42
C THR A 6 4.48 15.16 -0.56
N TYR A 7 5.18 14.62 -1.56
CA TYR A 7 4.58 13.79 -2.60
C TYR A 7 4.92 12.31 -2.50
N MET A 8 5.84 11.92 -1.62
CA MET A 8 6.29 10.53 -1.51
C MET A 8 5.12 9.57 -1.19
N GLY A 9 4.17 9.99 -0.37
CA GLY A 9 2.96 9.23 -0.09
C GLY A 9 2.11 9.00 -1.33
N GLU A 10 1.74 10.07 -2.03
CA GLU A 10 0.96 9.99 -3.27
C GLU A 10 1.66 9.13 -4.35
N VAL A 11 2.98 9.23 -4.48
CA VAL A 11 3.77 8.41 -5.41
C VAL A 11 3.68 6.93 -5.06
N LEU A 12 3.89 6.55 -3.79
CA LEU A 12 3.82 5.15 -3.36
C LEU A 12 2.40 4.58 -3.48
N PHE A 13 1.40 5.39 -3.21
CA PHE A 13 -0.01 5.03 -3.37
C PHE A 13 -0.34 4.70 -4.83
N ARG A 14 -0.02 5.62 -5.76
CA ARG A 14 -0.25 5.40 -7.20
C ARG A 14 0.59 4.26 -7.76
N LEU A 15 1.83 4.14 -7.32
CA LEU A 15 2.72 3.06 -7.75
C LEU A 15 2.18 1.68 -7.32
N GLY A 16 1.60 1.59 -6.11
CA GLY A 16 0.93 0.38 -5.65
C GLY A 16 -0.18 -0.07 -6.60
N TYR A 17 -1.05 0.85 -7.03
CA TYR A 17 -2.11 0.56 -7.99
C TYR A 17 -1.58 0.21 -9.39
N LEU A 18 -0.57 0.91 -9.89
CA LEU A 18 0.03 0.59 -11.19
C LEU A 18 0.63 -0.83 -11.19
N TYR A 19 1.20 -1.27 -10.07
CA TYR A 19 1.65 -2.65 -9.93
C TYR A 19 0.48 -3.66 -9.92
N LEU A 20 -0.68 -3.32 -9.37
CA LEU A 20 -1.88 -4.17 -9.47
C LEU A 20 -2.37 -4.30 -10.91
N GLU A 21 -2.46 -3.17 -11.65
CA GLU A 21 -2.86 -3.14 -13.06
C GLU A 21 -1.94 -4.01 -13.94
N THR A 22 -0.65 -4.04 -13.60
CA THR A 22 0.37 -4.84 -14.30
C THR A 22 0.55 -6.24 -13.71
N LYS A 23 -0.36 -6.70 -12.84
CA LYS A 23 -0.35 -8.03 -12.19
C LYS A 23 0.89 -8.32 -11.31
N GLN A 24 1.59 -7.29 -10.87
CA GLN A 24 2.77 -7.35 -10.00
C GLN A 24 2.38 -7.16 -8.53
N ALA A 25 1.50 -8.02 -8.01
CA ALA A 25 0.90 -7.81 -6.70
C ALA A 25 1.90 -7.83 -5.52
N GLU A 26 3.09 -8.43 -5.66
CA GLU A 26 4.15 -8.32 -4.63
C GLU A 26 4.74 -6.92 -4.55
N ASN A 27 5.04 -6.30 -5.70
CA ASN A 27 5.53 -4.93 -5.78
C ASN A 27 4.47 -3.92 -5.30
N ALA A 28 3.19 -4.23 -5.50
CA ALA A 28 2.08 -3.46 -4.94
C ALA A 28 2.09 -3.50 -3.40
N VAL A 29 2.20 -4.70 -2.81
CA VAL A 29 2.29 -4.88 -1.36
C VAL A 29 3.47 -4.09 -0.77
N ASP A 30 4.63 -4.12 -1.42
CA ASP A 30 5.80 -3.39 -0.95
C ASP A 30 5.62 -1.88 -1.03
N SER A 31 5.00 -1.37 -2.09
CA SER A 31 4.70 0.06 -2.23
C SER A 31 3.73 0.53 -1.15
N PHE A 32 2.68 -0.25 -0.90
CA PHE A 32 1.69 0.04 0.14
C PHE A 32 2.27 -0.05 1.55
N LYS A 33 3.15 -1.03 1.85
CA LYS A 33 3.85 -1.06 3.15
C LYS A 33 4.77 0.14 3.34
N LYS A 34 5.48 0.56 2.29
CA LYS A 34 6.29 1.79 2.33
C LYS A 34 5.41 3.00 2.59
N TYR A 35 4.23 3.10 1.97
CA TYR A 35 3.27 4.17 2.23
C TYR A 35 2.88 4.22 3.72
N LEU A 36 2.52 3.08 4.31
CA LEU A 36 2.14 3.00 5.73
C LEU A 36 3.30 3.30 6.71
N SER A 37 4.55 3.30 6.24
CA SER A 37 5.71 3.71 7.04
C SER A 37 5.92 5.23 7.07
N LEU A 38 5.23 5.98 6.20
CA LEU A 38 5.29 7.44 6.16
C LEU A 38 4.39 8.07 7.23
N LYS A 39 4.60 9.36 7.49
CA LYS A 39 3.70 10.17 8.34
C LYS A 39 2.42 10.62 7.62
N ASP A 40 2.30 10.32 6.32
CA ASP A 40 1.14 10.65 5.51
C ASP A 40 -0.06 9.78 5.94
N LYS A 41 -1.21 10.42 6.16
CA LYS A 41 -2.44 9.77 6.60
C LYS A 41 -3.56 9.81 5.57
N THR A 42 -3.31 10.41 4.40
CA THR A 42 -4.34 10.72 3.40
C THR A 42 -5.08 9.48 2.92
N HIS A 43 -4.35 8.40 2.63
CA HIS A 43 -4.86 7.18 2.01
C HIS A 43 -4.69 5.94 2.89
N VAL A 44 -4.39 6.11 4.19
CA VAL A 44 -4.06 4.98 5.09
C VAL A 44 -5.16 3.92 5.10
N GLY A 45 -6.43 4.33 5.22
CA GLY A 45 -7.55 3.39 5.24
C GLY A 45 -7.70 2.60 3.92
N GLU A 46 -7.53 3.28 2.78
CA GLU A 46 -7.58 2.63 1.46
C GLU A 46 -6.42 1.66 1.26
N VAL A 47 -5.20 2.07 1.64
CA VAL A 47 -4.01 1.23 1.56
C VAL A 47 -4.11 0.00 2.47
N GLN A 48 -4.65 0.15 3.69
CA GLN A 48 -4.92 -0.98 4.58
C GLN A 48 -5.97 -1.91 3.98
N TYR A 49 -7.06 -1.38 3.44
CA TYR A 49 -8.08 -2.20 2.78
C TYR A 49 -7.49 -3.01 1.63
N GLN A 50 -6.73 -2.38 0.73
CA GLN A 50 -6.10 -3.06 -0.40
C GLN A 50 -5.11 -4.14 0.06
N LEU A 51 -4.28 -3.87 1.08
CA LEU A 51 -3.37 -4.87 1.65
C LEU A 51 -4.12 -6.05 2.29
N GLY A 52 -5.20 -5.78 3.04
CA GLY A 52 -6.04 -6.81 3.64
C GLY A 52 -6.69 -7.71 2.58
N PHE A 53 -7.20 -7.09 1.51
CA PHE A 53 -7.75 -7.79 0.36
C PHE A 53 -6.70 -8.67 -0.35
N LEU A 54 -5.54 -8.11 -0.70
CA LEU A 54 -4.44 -8.84 -1.35
C LEU A 54 -3.95 -10.04 -0.53
N PHE A 55 -3.86 -9.90 0.79
CA PHE A 55 -3.49 -11.03 1.65
C PHE A 55 -4.61 -12.08 1.74
N THR A 56 -5.88 -11.67 1.65
CA THR A 56 -7.03 -12.58 1.63
C THR A 56 -7.04 -13.42 0.35
N GLU A 57 -6.88 -12.79 -0.83
CA GLU A 57 -6.81 -13.49 -2.13
C GLU A 57 -5.68 -14.53 -2.17
N ARG A 58 -4.57 -14.24 -1.50
CA ARG A 58 -3.40 -15.12 -1.39
C ARG A 58 -3.52 -16.18 -0.30
N LYS A 59 -4.69 -16.34 0.32
CA LYS A 59 -4.93 -17.27 1.45
C LYS A 59 -3.97 -17.03 2.63
N GLN A 60 -3.61 -15.77 2.88
CA GLN A 60 -2.74 -15.34 3.98
C GLN A 60 -3.57 -14.67 5.09
N GLN A 61 -4.60 -15.36 5.60
CA GLN A 61 -5.60 -14.78 6.51
C GLN A 61 -4.98 -14.18 7.78
N LYS A 62 -3.95 -14.84 8.34
CA LYS A 62 -3.22 -14.31 9.51
C LYS A 62 -2.55 -12.94 9.26
N LYS A 63 -2.15 -12.65 8.01
CA LYS A 63 -1.62 -11.33 7.65
C LYS A 63 -2.73 -10.33 7.39
N ALA A 64 -3.81 -10.75 6.71
CA ALA A 64 -4.98 -9.90 6.48
C ALA A 64 -5.58 -9.37 7.81
N ILE A 65 -5.74 -10.25 8.81
CA ILE A 65 -6.24 -9.89 10.15
C ILE A 65 -5.33 -8.88 10.87
N LYS A 66 -4.02 -8.86 10.59
CA LYS A 66 -3.10 -7.87 11.18
C LYS A 66 -3.17 -6.51 10.50
N ILE A 67 -3.74 -6.45 9.30
CA ILE A 67 -3.85 -5.22 8.52
C ILE A 67 -5.18 -4.51 8.79
N PHE A 68 -6.27 -5.27 8.88
CA PHE A 68 -7.56 -4.79 9.39
C PHE A 68 -7.47 -4.43 10.87
#